data_AF-X1S853-F1
#
_entry.id   AF-X1S853-F1
#
_cell.length_a   1.000
_cell.length_b   1.000
_cell.length_c   1.000
_cell.angle_alpha   90.00
_cell.angle_beta   90.00
_cell.angle_gamma   90.00
#
_symmetry.space_group_name_H-M   'P 1'
#
loop_
_entity.id
_entity.type
_entity.pdbx_description
1 polymer ?
#
loop_
_entity_poly.entity_id
_entity_poly.type
_entity_poly.pdbx_seq_one_letter_code
_entity_poly.pdbx_strand_id
1 'polypeptide(L)'
;MKLGEAKKISDQLVERFKPYCKKIEVAGSIRRRCHWVNDIDIVMVPWDATGIQNLVLRLGRRRLMGSKLIRFDYDSIQVDLYLTDEKSWATLLLIRTGSKKNNIRLCSLARRRGWHLAAGGRGLFNERGERIAGDSERSIYEALELEYQEPWERR
;
A
#
# COMPACT_ATOMS: atom_id res chain seq x y z
N MET A 1 -1.96 15.51 10.94
CA MET A 1 -0.86 15.19 11.88
C MET A 1 0.49 15.46 11.21
N LYS A 2 1.54 15.87 11.95
CA LYS A 2 2.88 16.07 11.35
C LYS A 2 3.55 14.72 11.07
N LEU A 3 4.40 14.66 10.03
CA LEU A 3 5.10 13.43 9.63
C LEU A 3 5.82 12.72 10.78
N GLY A 4 6.53 13.45 11.64
CA GLY A 4 7.29 12.86 12.74
C GLY A 4 6.42 12.15 13.79
N GLU A 5 5.23 12.71 14.07
CA GLU A 5 4.25 12.10 14.99
C GLU A 5 3.63 10.86 14.33
N ALA A 6 3.20 10.99 13.07
CA ALA A 6 2.60 9.90 12.32
C ALA A 6 3.57 8.71 12.16
N LYS A 7 4.87 8.99 11.95
CA LYS A 7 5.90 7.96 11.86
C LYS A 7 6.09 7.19 13.17
N LYS A 8 6.06 7.88 14.31
CA LYS A 8 6.14 7.20 15.63
C LYS A 8 4.98 6.23 15.82
N ILE A 9 3.77 6.66 15.48
CA ILE A 9 2.56 5.83 15.56
C ILE A 9 2.67 4.65 14.58
N SER A 10 3.04 4.90 13.32
CA SER A 10 3.16 3.84 12.32
C SER A 10 4.22 2.80 12.69
N ASP A 11 5.38 3.24 13.20
CA ASP A 11 6.46 2.34 13.61
C ASP A 11 6.02 1.44 14.78
N GLN A 12 5.29 1.99 15.76
CA GLN A 12 4.71 1.20 16.85
C GLN A 12 3.67 0.18 16.37
N LEU A 13 2.79 0.58 15.44
CA LEU A 13 1.79 -0.32 14.87
C LEU A 13 2.46 -1.42 14.05
N VAL A 14 3.48 -1.10 13.25
CA VAL A 14 4.25 -2.09 12.49
C VAL A 14 4.83 -3.14 13.42
N GLU A 15 5.50 -2.76 14.51
CA GLU A 15 6.07 -3.72 15.46
C GLU A 15 4.99 -4.60 16.14
N ARG A 16 3.79 -4.07 16.39
CA ARG A 16 2.68 -4.86 16.93
C ARG A 16 2.07 -5.85 15.94
N PHE A 17 2.01 -5.50 14.65
CA PHE A 17 1.43 -6.36 13.60
C PHE A 17 2.43 -7.32 12.96
N LYS A 18 3.73 -7.00 13.00
CA LYS A 18 4.82 -7.80 12.43
C LYS A 18 4.80 -9.28 12.84
N PRO A 19 4.48 -9.66 14.09
CA PRO A 19 4.37 -11.07 14.45
C PRO A 19 3.36 -11.85 13.59
N TYR A 20 2.31 -11.22 13.06
CA TYR A 20 1.23 -11.88 12.31
C TYR A 20 1.42 -11.85 10.78
N CYS A 21 2.54 -11.28 10.31
CA CYS A 21 2.76 -10.98 8.90
C CYS A 21 4.07 -11.57 8.39
N LYS A 22 4.06 -12.07 7.14
CA LYS A 22 5.29 -12.41 6.42
C LYS A 22 6.01 -11.15 5.92
N LYS A 23 5.23 -10.13 5.51
CA LYS A 23 5.73 -8.82 5.07
C LYS A 23 4.82 -7.73 5.61
N ILE A 24 5.40 -6.58 5.96
CA ILE A 24 4.66 -5.40 6.44
C ILE A 24 5.47 -4.16 6.10
N GLU A 25 4.81 -3.12 5.59
CA GLU A 25 5.46 -1.88 5.17
C GLU A 25 4.50 -0.70 5.29
N VAL A 26 5.01 0.45 5.73
CA VAL A 26 4.23 1.70 5.76
C VAL A 26 4.17 2.26 4.35
N ALA A 27 2.97 2.64 3.90
CA ALA A 27 2.71 3.19 2.58
C ALA A 27 2.24 4.65 2.68
N GLY A 28 1.42 5.09 1.73
CA GLY A 28 0.74 6.38 1.81
C GLY A 28 1.66 7.58 1.88
N SER A 29 1.14 8.64 2.50
CA SER A 29 1.83 9.92 2.64
C SER A 29 3.08 9.86 3.51
N ILE A 30 3.14 8.93 4.47
CA ILE A 30 4.31 8.69 5.33
C ILE A 30 5.48 8.19 4.49
N ARG A 31 5.28 7.17 3.65
CA ARG A 31 6.34 6.63 2.78
C ARG A 31 6.85 7.65 1.76
N ARG A 32 5.96 8.57 1.32
CA ARG A 32 6.33 9.70 0.45
C ARG A 32 6.93 10.90 1.20
N ARG A 33 7.09 10.82 2.52
CA ARG A 33 7.63 11.88 3.38
C ARG A 33 6.87 13.22 3.28
N CYS A 34 5.56 13.16 3.09
CA CYS A 34 4.73 14.36 3.06
C CYS A 34 4.72 15.04 4.44
N HIS A 35 4.79 16.38 4.47
CA HIS A 35 4.83 17.15 5.72
C HIS A 35 3.58 16.94 6.60
N TRP A 36 2.41 16.88 5.96
CA TRP A 36 1.11 16.61 6.58
C TRP A 36 0.61 15.22 6.22
N VAL A 37 0.21 14.47 7.25
CA VAL A 37 -0.34 13.12 7.17
C VAL A 37 -1.78 13.15 7.67
N ASN A 38 -2.70 12.60 6.86
CA ASN A 38 -4.14 12.55 7.15
C ASN A 38 -4.55 11.20 7.76
N ASP A 39 -3.87 10.13 7.35
CA ASP A 39 -4.12 8.74 7.68
C ASP A 39 -2.82 7.93 7.59
N ILE A 40 -2.82 6.75 8.21
CA ILE A 40 -1.71 5.79 8.17
C ILE A 40 -2.13 4.61 7.29
N ASP A 41 -1.47 4.47 6.14
CA ASP A 41 -1.62 3.30 5.27
C ASP A 41 -0.51 2.28 5.56
N ILE A 42 -0.87 1.02 5.83
CA ILE A 42 0.08 -0.09 6.01
C ILE A 42 -0.30 -1.22 5.05
N VAL A 43 0.65 -1.71 4.27
CA VAL A 43 0.45 -2.89 3.41
C VAL A 43 1.09 -4.10 4.07
N MET A 44 0.39 -5.23 4.11
CA MET A 44 0.86 -6.44 4.78
C MET A 44 0.48 -7.73 4.05
N VAL A 45 1.38 -8.71 4.09
CA VAL A 45 1.11 -10.11 3.76
C VAL A 45 0.89 -10.86 5.07
N PRO A 46 -0.36 -11.09 5.50
CA PRO A 46 -0.64 -11.79 6.74
C PRO A 46 -0.35 -13.29 6.59
N TRP A 47 0.15 -13.93 7.64
CA TRP A 47 0.05 -15.39 7.81
C TRP A 47 -1.03 -15.74 8.84
N ASP A 48 -1.38 -14.82 9.74
CA ASP A 48 -2.52 -14.94 10.67
C ASP A 48 -3.43 -13.71 10.59
N ALA A 49 -4.40 -13.76 9.66
CA ALA A 49 -5.37 -12.69 9.51
C ALA A 49 -6.26 -12.53 10.74
N THR A 50 -6.62 -13.63 11.43
CA THR A 50 -7.49 -13.63 12.61
C THR A 50 -6.83 -12.91 13.78
N GLY A 51 -5.55 -13.19 14.03
CA GLY A 51 -4.74 -12.49 15.03
C GLY A 51 -4.68 -10.99 14.81
N ILE A 52 -4.57 -10.54 13.55
CA ILE A 52 -4.63 -9.12 13.18
C ILE A 52 -5.99 -8.52 13.55
N GLN A 53 -7.11 -9.18 13.22
CA GLN A 53 -8.45 -8.65 13.55
C GLN A 53 -8.63 -8.53 15.07
N ASN A 54 -8.23 -9.56 15.81
CA ASN A 54 -8.30 -9.57 17.27
C ASN A 54 -7.44 -8.47 17.90
N LEU A 55 -6.26 -8.21 17.35
CA LEU A 55 -5.40 -7.12 17.80
C LEU A 55 -6.05 -5.76 17.50
N VAL A 56 -6.61 -5.55 16.32
CA VAL A 56 -7.32 -4.31 15.97
C VAL A 56 -8.46 -4.02 16.95
N LEU A 57 -9.25 -5.03 17.32
CA LEU A 57 -10.34 -4.88 18.32
C LEU A 57 -9.84 -4.43 19.70
N ARG A 58 -8.56 -4.68 20.04
CA ARG A 58 -7.95 -4.26 21.30
C ARG A 58 -7.25 -2.89 21.21
N LEU A 59 -6.79 -2.51 20.02
CA LEU A 59 -6.01 -1.28 19.83
C LEU A 59 -6.89 -0.04 19.69
N GLY A 60 -8.07 -0.15 19.07
CA GLY A 60 -8.84 1.03 18.75
C GLY A 60 -10.24 0.77 18.22
N ARG A 61 -10.93 1.85 17.85
CA ARG A 61 -12.31 1.77 17.39
C ARG A 61 -12.35 1.31 15.94
N ARG A 62 -12.82 0.08 15.72
CA ARG A 62 -13.07 -0.46 14.38
C ARG A 62 -14.06 0.40 13.59
N ARG A 63 -13.73 0.65 12.31
CA ARG A 63 -14.64 1.20 11.29
C ARG A 63 -15.01 0.19 10.20
N LEU A 64 -14.06 -0.63 9.76
CA LEU A 64 -14.26 -1.65 8.73
C LEU A 64 -13.40 -2.89 9.02
N MET A 65 -13.95 -4.08 8.77
CA MET A 65 -13.25 -5.36 8.85
C MET A 65 -13.55 -6.20 7.61
N GLY A 66 -12.79 -5.97 6.56
CA GLY A 66 -12.84 -6.76 5.33
C GLY A 66 -11.62 -7.66 5.17
N SER A 67 -11.71 -8.62 4.26
CA SER A 67 -10.61 -9.55 3.95
C SER A 67 -9.41 -8.91 3.25
N LYS A 68 -9.61 -7.73 2.63
CA LYS A 68 -8.55 -6.97 1.92
C LYS A 68 -8.20 -5.64 2.59
N LEU A 69 -9.08 -5.12 3.44
CA LEU A 69 -8.93 -3.84 4.10
C LEU A 69 -9.53 -3.90 5.50
N ILE A 70 -8.72 -3.53 6.48
CA ILE A 70 -9.16 -3.26 7.84
C ILE A 70 -8.95 -1.78 8.10
N ARG A 71 -9.97 -1.11 8.64
CA ARG A 71 -9.91 0.31 9.01
C ARG A 71 -10.32 0.50 10.45
N PHE A 72 -9.53 1.25 11.21
CA PHE A 72 -9.81 1.58 12.60
C PHE A 72 -9.20 2.93 12.99
N ASP A 73 -9.69 3.51 14.07
CA ASP A 73 -9.11 4.70 14.68
C ASP A 73 -8.14 4.33 15.78
N TYR A 74 -6.95 4.93 15.78
CA TYR A 74 -5.90 4.75 16.78
C TYR A 74 -5.27 6.12 17.07
N ASP A 75 -5.14 6.52 18.33
CA ASP A 75 -4.55 7.82 18.73
C ASP A 75 -5.04 9.03 17.91
N SER A 76 -6.36 9.10 17.69
CA SER A 76 -7.03 10.16 16.92
C SER A 76 -6.66 10.25 15.43
N ILE A 77 -6.06 9.21 14.86
CA ILE A 77 -5.81 9.10 13.41
C ILE A 77 -6.43 7.81 12.85
N GLN A 78 -6.87 7.87 11.60
CA GLN A 78 -7.35 6.70 10.89
C GLN A 78 -6.16 5.83 10.44
N VAL A 79 -6.27 4.53 10.64
CA VAL A 79 -5.32 3.52 10.18
C VAL A 79 -6.01 2.57 9.20
N ASP A 80 -5.41 2.40 8.03
CA ASP A 80 -5.81 1.47 6.99
C ASP A 80 -4.76 0.35 6.85
N LEU A 81 -5.17 -0.88 7.13
CA LEU A 81 -4.36 -2.08 6.89
C LEU A 81 -4.83 -2.74 5.59
N TYR A 82 -3.98 -2.73 4.57
CA TYR A 82 -4.21 -3.39 3.28
C TYR A 82 -3.61 -4.78 3.29
N LEU A 83 -4.48 -5.79 3.29
CA LEU A 83 -4.13 -7.20 3.31
C LEU A 83 -3.96 -7.72 1.88
N THR A 84 -2.85 -8.39 1.61
CA THR A 84 -2.51 -8.91 0.28
C THR A 84 -1.73 -10.22 0.36
N ASP A 85 -1.54 -10.86 -0.80
CA ASP A 85 -0.63 -11.99 -0.96
C ASP A 85 0.75 -11.53 -1.49
N GLU A 86 1.71 -12.47 -1.53
CA GLU A 86 3.06 -12.20 -2.02
C GLU A 86 3.12 -11.82 -3.49
N LYS A 87 2.24 -12.38 -4.32
CA LYS A 87 2.20 -12.13 -5.77
C LYS A 87 1.76 -10.70 -6.07
N SER A 88 0.90 -10.14 -5.22
CA SER A 88 0.31 -8.82 -5.35
C SER A 88 1.01 -7.74 -4.51
N TRP A 89 1.92 -8.14 -3.62
CA TRP A 89 2.63 -7.29 -2.66
C TRP A 89 3.21 -6.02 -3.29
N ALA A 90 4.09 -6.17 -4.28
CA ALA A 90 4.85 -5.04 -4.79
C ALA A 90 3.98 -4.02 -5.53
N THR A 91 3.01 -4.50 -6.31
CA THR A 91 2.10 -3.60 -7.02
C THR A 91 1.10 -2.95 -6.06
N LEU A 92 0.60 -3.66 -5.04
CA LEU A 92 -0.25 -3.03 -4.04
C LEU A 92 0.51 -1.98 -3.24
N LEU A 93 1.76 -2.26 -2.85
CA LEU A 93 2.63 -1.29 -2.19
C LEU A 93 2.85 -0.05 -3.07
N LEU A 94 3.11 -0.21 -4.37
CA LEU A 94 3.20 0.91 -5.32
C LEU A 94 1.93 1.76 -5.32
N ILE A 95 0.76 1.12 -5.51
CA ILE A 95 -0.53 1.80 -5.60
C ILE A 95 -0.87 2.52 -4.29
N ARG A 96 -0.62 1.88 -3.14
CA ARG A 96 -0.91 2.46 -1.82
C ARG A 96 0.12 3.48 -1.38
N THR A 97 1.35 3.39 -1.88
CA THR A 97 2.32 4.49 -1.77
C THR A 97 1.86 5.70 -2.56
N GLY A 98 1.21 5.52 -3.71
CA GLY A 98 0.72 6.63 -4.52
C GLY A 98 1.85 7.54 -5.03
N SER A 99 1.63 8.85 -5.16
CA SER A 99 0.38 9.57 -4.89
C SER A 99 -0.78 9.18 -5.83
N LYS A 100 -1.98 9.73 -5.61
CA LYS A 100 -3.10 9.63 -6.56
C LYS A 100 -2.69 10.08 -7.96
N LYS A 101 -1.90 11.17 -8.07
CA LYS A 101 -1.42 11.70 -9.34
C LYS A 101 -0.44 10.74 -10.01
N ASN A 102 0.49 10.17 -9.24
CA ASN A 102 1.39 9.12 -9.75
C ASN A 102 0.62 7.90 -10.28
N ASN A 103 -0.35 7.40 -9.52
CA ASN A 103 -1.17 6.27 -9.93
C ASN A 103 -1.94 6.57 -11.23
N ILE A 104 -2.53 7.77 -11.35
CA ILE A 104 -3.21 8.20 -12.58
C ILE A 104 -2.22 8.23 -13.76
N ARG A 105 -1.00 8.74 -13.57
CA ARG A 105 0.05 8.76 -14.60
C ARG A 105 0.39 7.35 -15.08
N LEU A 106 0.66 6.43 -14.16
CA LEU A 106 1.00 5.04 -14.48
C LEU A 106 -0.15 4.32 -15.20
N CYS A 107 -1.38 4.44 -14.69
CA CYS A 107 -2.57 3.88 -15.33
C CYS A 107 -2.81 4.48 -16.72
N SER A 108 -2.59 5.78 -16.90
CA SER A 108 -2.77 6.44 -18.20
C SER A 108 -1.74 5.97 -19.23
N LEU A 109 -0.49 5.75 -18.81
CA LEU A 109 0.56 5.16 -19.64
C LEU A 109 0.22 3.73 -20.07
N ALA A 110 -0.23 2.89 -19.12
CA ALA A 110 -0.66 1.54 -19.43
C ALA A 110 -1.80 1.55 -20.45
N ARG A 111 -2.84 2.37 -20.21
CA ARG A 111 -4.01 2.47 -21.10
C ARG A 111 -3.66 2.90 -22.52
N ARG A 112 -2.68 3.79 -22.70
CA ARG A 112 -2.21 4.20 -24.04
C ARG A 112 -1.62 3.05 -24.85
N ARG A 113 -1.14 1.99 -24.18
CA ARG A 113 -0.60 0.77 -24.80
C ARG A 113 -1.63 -0.36 -24.89
N GLY A 114 -2.90 -0.10 -24.56
CA GLY A 114 -3.92 -1.16 -24.43
C GLY A 114 -3.76 -2.04 -23.18
N TRP A 115 -2.88 -1.64 -22.25
CA TRP A 115 -2.55 -2.39 -21.04
C TRP A 115 -3.39 -1.94 -19.84
N HIS A 116 -3.38 -2.76 -18.79
CA HIS A 116 -4.11 -2.53 -17.55
C HIS A 116 -3.22 -2.68 -16.32
N LEU A 117 -2.99 -1.58 -15.58
CA LEU A 117 -2.41 -1.63 -14.25
C LEU A 117 -3.51 -1.91 -13.22
N ALA A 118 -3.48 -3.11 -12.61
CA ALA A 118 -4.51 -3.53 -11.68
C ALA A 118 -4.38 -2.81 -10.32
N ALA A 119 -5.29 -1.86 -10.06
CA ALA A 119 -5.35 -1.11 -8.80
C ALA A 119 -5.53 -1.98 -7.54
N GLY A 120 -5.99 -3.22 -7.71
CA GLY A 120 -6.04 -4.24 -6.65
C GLY A 120 -4.70 -4.91 -6.32
N GLY A 121 -3.60 -4.52 -6.97
CA GLY A 121 -2.26 -5.02 -6.70
C GLY A 121 -1.82 -6.23 -7.52
N ARG A 122 -2.62 -6.73 -8.47
CA ARG A 122 -2.28 -7.98 -9.20
C ARG A 122 -1.09 -7.84 -10.16
N GLY A 123 -0.73 -6.62 -10.56
CA GLY A 123 0.34 -6.36 -11.53
C GLY A 123 -0.10 -5.48 -12.70
N LEU A 124 0.76 -5.41 -13.70
CA LEU A 124 0.50 -4.80 -15.00
C LEU A 124 0.20 -5.91 -16.02
N PHE A 125 -0.85 -5.73 -16.79
CA PHE A 125 -1.35 -6.71 -17.76
C PHE A 125 -1.34 -6.13 -19.17
N ASN A 126 -0.91 -6.90 -20.15
CA ASN A 126 -0.99 -6.49 -21.56
C ASN A 126 -2.42 -6.60 -22.11
N GLU A 127 -2.60 -6.26 -23.39
CA GLU A 127 -3.88 -6.31 -24.10
C GLU A 127 -4.47 -7.74 -24.22
N ARG A 128 -3.62 -8.77 -24.07
CA ARG A 128 -4.01 -10.19 -24.07
C ARG A 128 -4.43 -10.69 -22.67
N GLY A 129 -4.30 -9.84 -21.65
CA GLY A 129 -4.59 -10.22 -20.26
C GLY A 129 -3.45 -10.98 -19.57
N GLU A 130 -2.25 -10.98 -20.14
CA GLU A 130 -1.07 -11.62 -19.56
C GLU A 130 -0.37 -10.64 -18.60
N ARG A 131 0.07 -11.12 -17.43
CA ARG A 131 0.80 -10.29 -16.46
C ARG A 131 2.25 -10.12 -16.93
N ILE A 132 2.63 -8.89 -17.25
CA ILE A 132 3.95 -8.54 -17.79
C ILE A 132 4.88 -7.89 -16.78
N ALA A 133 4.36 -7.38 -15.66
CA ALA A 133 5.14 -6.80 -14.57
C ALA A 133 4.37 -6.80 -13.25
N GLY A 134 5.08 -6.49 -12.15
CA GLY A 134 4.50 -6.37 -10.81
C GLY A 134 5.21 -7.15 -9.72
N ASP A 135 6.34 -7.78 -10.03
CA ASP A 135 7.19 -8.50 -9.06
C ASP A 135 7.99 -7.52 -8.18
N SER A 136 8.21 -6.31 -8.68
CA SER A 136 8.76 -5.16 -7.94
C SER A 136 8.07 -3.87 -8.37
N GLU A 137 8.15 -2.83 -7.54
CA GLU A 137 7.67 -1.48 -7.95
C GLU A 137 8.42 -1.02 -9.20
N ARG A 138 9.73 -1.25 -9.25
CA ARG A 138 10.61 -0.93 -10.38
C ARG A 138 10.18 -1.60 -11.69
N SER A 139 9.79 -2.87 -11.65
CA SER A 139 9.33 -3.60 -12.85
C SER A 139 8.13 -2.92 -13.53
N ILE A 140 7.25 -2.25 -12.76
CA ILE A 140 6.11 -1.51 -13.31
C ILE A 140 6.58 -0.24 -14.03
N TYR A 141 7.55 0.49 -13.48
CA TYR A 141 8.11 1.68 -14.13
C TYR A 141 8.83 1.30 -15.42
N GLU A 142 9.70 0.29 -15.36
CA GLU A 142 10.48 -0.19 -16.50
C GLU A 142 9.57 -0.69 -17.63
N ALA A 143 8.56 -1.50 -17.32
CA ALA A 143 7.59 -1.96 -18.32
C ALA A 143 6.83 -0.80 -18.98
N LEU A 144 6.60 0.30 -18.25
CA LEU A 144 5.95 1.50 -18.78
C LEU A 144 6.91 2.49 -19.45
N GLU A 145 8.18 2.12 -19.61
CA GLU A 145 9.28 2.93 -20.16
C GLU A 145 9.51 4.22 -19.37
N LEU A 146 9.51 4.09 -18.04
CA LEU A 146 9.82 5.16 -17.10
C LEU A 146 11.06 4.82 -16.29
N GLU A 147 11.83 5.85 -15.95
CA GLU A 147 12.79 5.74 -14.86
C GLU A 147 12.07 5.47 -13.53
N TYR A 148 12.66 4.61 -12.71
CA TYR A 148 12.13 4.34 -11.37
C TYR A 148 12.21 5.60 -10.51
N GLN A 149 11.09 5.92 -9.88
CA GLN A 149 10.98 7.03 -8.93
C GLN A 149 10.90 6.50 -7.51
N GLU A 150 11.75 7.02 -6.63
CA GLU A 150 11.67 6.76 -5.21
C GLU A 150 10.34 7.27 -4.63
N PRO A 151 9.82 6.68 -3.54
CA PRO A 151 8.53 7.06 -2.98
C PRO A 151 8.35 8.58 -2.75
N TRP A 152 9.37 9.29 -2.29
CA TRP A 152 9.31 10.74 -2.04
C TRP A 152 9.32 11.62 -3.30
N GLU A 153 9.61 11.05 -4.47
CA GLU A 153 9.59 11.74 -5.76
C GLU A 153 8.22 11.65 -6.45
N ARG A 154 7.35 10.74 -5.98
CA ARG A 154 6.03 10.44 -6.56
C ARG A 154 4.96 11.43 -6.11
N ARG A 155 5.03 12.67 -6.62
CA ARG A 155 4.05 13.73 -6.32
C ARG A 155 2.71 13.54 -7.01
#